data_AF-A0A8T7L9Q6-F1
#
_entry.id   AF-A0A8T7L9Q6-F1
#
_cell.length_a   1.000
_cell.length_b   1.000
_cell.length_c   1.000
_cell.angle_alpha   90.00
_cell.angle_beta   90.00
_cell.angle_gamma   90.00
#
_symmetry.space_group_name_H-M   'P 1'
#
loop_
_entity.id
_entity.type
_entity.pdbx_description
1 polymer ?
#
loop_
_entity_poly.entity_id
_entity_poly.type
_entity_poly.pdbx_seq_one_letter_code
_entity_poly.pdbx_strand_id
1 'polypeptide(L)' 'MLTVEQIQAYLERLIAEHHLAGDRLALKRDQEVAGFLMAAARDSGEKQLALRFQVLAARAADMREQIENGAS' A
#
# COMPACT_ATOMS: atom_id res chain seq x y z
N MET A 1 -22.40 -0.66 0.28
CA MET A 1 -21.51 -1.30 1.26
C MET A 1 -20.14 -1.38 0.62
N LEU A 2 -19.09 -0.94 1.32
CA LEU A 2 -17.72 -0.98 0.82
C LEU A 2 -17.11 -2.35 1.12
N THR A 3 -16.49 -3.02 0.14
CA THR A 3 -15.85 -4.32 0.34
C THR A 3 -14.33 -4.22 0.49
N VAL A 4 -13.73 -5.28 0.99
CA VAL A 4 -12.29 -5.37 1.20
C VAL A 4 -11.53 -5.39 -0.14
N GLU A 5 -12.10 -5.97 -1.19
CA GLU A 5 -11.55 -5.94 -2.55
C GLU A 5 -11.59 -4.52 -3.13
N GLN A 6 -12.67 -3.77 -2.86
CA GLN A 6 -12.78 -2.37 -3.28
C GLN A 6 -11.73 -1.51 -2.58
N ILE A 7 -11.45 -1.76 -1.30
CA ILE A 7 -10.38 -1.08 -0.55
C ILE A 7 -9.01 -1.40 -1.15
N GLN A 8 -8.71 -2.67 -1.47
CA GLN A 8 -7.45 -3.07 -2.10
C GLN A 8 -7.26 -2.39 -3.46
N ALA A 9 -8.26 -2.44 -4.33
CA ALA A 9 -8.20 -1.81 -5.65
C ALA A 9 -8.03 -0.29 -5.54
N TYR A 10 -8.69 0.34 -4.57
CA TYR A 10 -8.52 1.77 -4.31
C TYR A 10 -7.10 2.10 -3.85
N LEU A 11 -6.54 1.33 -2.92
CA LEU A 11 -5.18 1.54 -2.41
C LEU A 11 -4.12 1.30 -3.48
N GLU A 12 -4.28 0.26 -4.31
CA GLU A 12 -3.41 0.02 -5.46
C GLU A 12 -3.39 1.21 -6.43
N ARG A 13 -4.57 1.78 -6.72
CA ARG A 13 -4.68 2.97 -7.56
C ARG A 13 -3.98 4.18 -6.93
N LEU A 14 -4.19 4.44 -5.64
CA LEU A 14 -3.53 5.55 -4.94
C LEU A 14 -2.01 5.43 -4.99
N ILE A 15 -1.47 4.25 -4.73
CA ILE A 15 -0.03 4.00 -4.81
C ILE A 15 0.51 4.35 -6.20
N ALA A 16 -0.19 3.95 -7.27
CA ALA A 16 0.21 4.29 -8.63
C ALA A 16 0.13 5.80 -8.91
N GLU A 17 -0.95 6.46 -8.46
CA GLU A 17 -1.15 7.91 -8.63
C GLU A 17 -0.07 8.72 -7.88
N HIS A 18 0.22 8.38 -6.63
CA HIS A 18 1.25 9.04 -5.83
C HIS A 18 2.66 8.81 -6.39
N HIS A 19 2.94 7.61 -6.92
CA HIS A 19 4.21 7.35 -7.61
C HIS A 19 4.38 8.22 -8.86
N LEU A 20 3.35 8.31 -9.70
CA LEU A 20 3.37 9.18 -10.89
C LEU A 20 3.52 10.66 -10.53
N ALA A 21 2.96 11.08 -9.38
CA ALA A 21 3.11 12.42 -8.86
C ALA A 21 4.47 12.69 -8.19
N GLY A 22 5.31 11.66 -7.98
CA GLY A 22 6.56 11.78 -7.23
C GLY A 22 6.37 12.07 -5.74
N ASP A 23 5.18 11.83 -5.18
CA ASP A 23 4.85 12.16 -3.80
C ASP A 23 5.30 11.06 -2.83
N ARG A 24 6.55 11.19 -2.37
CA ARG A 24 7.19 10.27 -1.43
C ARG A 24 6.46 10.15 -0.10
N LEU A 25 5.88 11.26 0.39
CA LEU A 25 5.19 11.28 1.68
C LEU A 25 3.85 10.56 1.57
N ALA A 26 3.13 10.74 0.46
CA ALA A 26 1.91 10.00 0.19
C ALA A 26 2.18 8.49 0.05
N LEU A 27 3.23 8.08 -0.65
CA LEU A 27 3.63 6.66 -0.72
C LEU A 27 3.99 6.06 0.65
N LYS A 28 4.65 6.82 1.52
CA LYS A 28 4.89 6.39 2.90
C LYS A 28 3.57 6.17 3.66
N ARG A 29 2.59 7.05 3.49
CA ARG A 29 1.26 6.91 4.11
C ARG A 29 0.51 5.70 3.55
N ASP A 30 0.59 5.45 2.24
CA ASP A 30 -0.02 4.27 1.63
C ASP A 30 0.56 2.98 2.20
N GLN A 31 1.89 2.94 2.38
CA GLN A 31 2.59 1.83 3.03
C GLN A 31 2.05 1.60 4.46
N GLU A 32 1.91 2.67 5.25
CA GLU A 32 1.40 2.60 6.63
C GLU A 32 -0.05 2.10 6.68
N VAL A 33 -0.92 2.59 5.79
CA VAL A 33 -2.32 2.14 5.66
C VAL A 33 -2.40 0.67 5.28
N ALA A 34 -1.63 0.23 4.28
CA ALA A 34 -1.54 -1.17 3.90
C ALA A 34 -1.05 -2.04 5.07
N GLY A 35 -0.06 -1.56 5.83
CA GLY A 35 0.46 -2.23 7.02
C GLY A 35 -0.58 -2.37 8.13
N PHE A 36 -1.38 -1.34 8.37
CA PHE A 36 -2.49 -1.37 9.33
C PHE A 36 -3.54 -2.42 8.93
N LEU A 37 -3.97 -2.43 7.67
CA LEU A 37 -4.96 -3.39 7.16
C LEU A 37 -4.43 -4.83 7.15
N MET A 38 -3.13 -5.01 6.87
CA MET A 38 -2.45 -6.30 7.02
C MET A 38 -2.54 -6.83 8.44
N ALA A 39 -2.26 -5.98 9.45
CA ALA A 39 -2.34 -6.37 10.86
C ALA A 39 -3.78 -6.74 11.25
N ALA A 40 -4.76 -5.93 10.87
CA ALA A 40 -6.17 -6.21 11.13
C ALA A 40 -6.64 -7.54 10.52
N ALA A 41 -6.26 -7.81 9.27
CA ALA A 41 -6.56 -9.09 8.60
C ALA A 41 -5.88 -10.28 9.30
N ARG A 42 -4.63 -10.13 9.73
CA ARG A 42 -3.89 -11.16 10.47
C ARG A 42 -4.56 -11.50 11.79
N ASP A 43 -4.95 -10.48 12.55
CA ASP A 43 -5.59 -10.64 13.86
C ASP A 43 -7.00 -11.25 13.75
N SER A 44 -7.63 -11.10 12.58
CA SER A 44 -8.91 -11.73 12.24
C SER A 44 -8.77 -13.18 11.74
N GLY A 45 -7.54 -13.70 11.60
CA GLY A 45 -7.26 -15.04 11.06
C GLY A 45 -7.27 -15.13 9.53
N GLU A 46 -7.47 -14.01 8.83
CA GLU A 46 -7.58 -13.92 7.37
C GLU A 46 -6.19 -13.85 6.71
N LYS A 47 -5.44 -14.96 6.75
CA LYS A 47 -4.04 -15.03 6.30
C LYS A 47 -3.83 -14.57 4.85
N GLN A 48 -4.72 -14.99 3.94
CA GLN A 48 -4.63 -14.64 2.53
C GLN A 48 -4.85 -13.14 2.32
N LEU A 49 -5.77 -12.55 3.07
CA LEU A 49 -6.03 -11.12 3.01
C LEU A 49 -4.85 -10.31 3.57
N ALA A 50 -4.27 -10.77 4.69
CA ALA A 50 -3.08 -10.14 5.25
C ALA A 50 -1.91 -10.14 4.24
N LEU A 51 -1.71 -11.24 3.51
CA LEU A 51 -0.69 -11.33 2.46
C LEU A 51 -0.94 -10.30 1.34
N ARG A 52 -2.19 -10.12 0.91
CA ARG A 52 -2.52 -9.13 -0.14
C ARG A 52 -2.18 -7.71 0.30
N PHE A 53 -2.51 -7.34 1.54
CA PHE A 53 -2.12 -6.03 2.07
C PHE A 53 -0.61 -5.90 2.29
N GLN A 54 0.08 -6.98 2.66
CA GLN A 54 1.54 -7.00 2.72
C GLN A 54 2.18 -6.67 1.37
N VAL A 55 1.65 -7.23 0.27
CA VAL A 55 2.13 -6.93 -1.09
C VAL A 55 1.92 -5.45 -1.43
N LEU A 56 0.78 -4.86 -1.08
CA LEU A 56 0.54 -3.43 -1.28
C LEU A 56 1.50 -2.55 -0.47
N ALA A 57 1.78 -2.91 0.78
CA ALA A 57 2.73 -2.20 1.63
C ALA A 57 4.15 -2.24 1.04
N ALA A 58 4.59 -3.42 0.57
CA ALA A 58 5.88 -3.58 -0.08
C ALA A 58 5.96 -2.75 -1.37
N ARG A 59 4.93 -2.80 -2.21
CA ARG A 59 4.87 -2.03 -3.46
C ARG A 59 4.97 -0.53 -3.23
N ALA A 60 4.28 0.00 -2.21
CA ALA A 60 4.38 1.41 -1.85
C ALA A 60 5.80 1.80 -1.39
N ALA A 61 6.46 0.92 -0.62
CA ALA A 61 7.84 1.11 -0.20
C ALA A 61 8.81 1.12 -1.39
N ASP A 62 8.70 0.13 -2.29
CA ASP A 62 9.55 0.02 -3.48
C ASP A 62 9.41 1.24 -4.39
N MET A 63 8.18 1.72 -4.60
CA MET A 63 7.93 2.92 -5.41
C MET A 63 8.49 4.19 -4.76
N ARG A 64 8.43 4.30 -3.43
CA ARG A 64 9.05 5.42 -2.72
C ARG A 64 10.56 5.40 -2.90
N GLU A 65 11.17 4.24 -2.74
CA GLU A 65 12.62 4.05 -2.90
C GLU A 65 13.07 4.40 -4.34
N GLN A 66 12.30 4.04 -5.36
CA GLN A 66 12.59 4.45 -6.75
C GLN A 66 12.63 5.96 -6.92
N ILE A 67 11.70 6.70 -6.29
CA ILE A 67 11.71 8.17 -6.33
C ILE A 67 12.90 8.75 -5.54
N GLU A 68 13.26 8.15 -4.41
CA GLU A 68 14.41 8.56 -3.60
C GLU A 68 15.73 8.37 -4.36
N ASN A 69 15.90 7.22 -5.03
CA ASN A 69 17.09 6.88 -5.80
C ASN A 69 17.16 7.60 -7.15
N GLY A 70 16.02 7.88 -7.80
CA GLY A 70 15.97 8.62 -9.06
C GLY A 70 16.15 10.14 -8.93
N ALA A 71 16.13 10.67 -7.71
CA ALA A 71 16.37 12.07 -7.40
C ALA A 71 17.83 12.38 -6.97
N SER A 72 18.71 11.36 -6.99
CA SER A 72 20.13 11.47 -6.63
C SER A 72 21.03 11.68 -7.85
#